data_AF-A0AAR5P1N0-F1
#
_entry.id   AF-A0AAR5P1N0-F1
#
_cell.length_a   1.000
_cell.length_b   1.000
_cell.length_c   1.000
_cell.angle_alpha   90.00
_cell.angle_beta   90.00
_cell.angle_gamma   90.00
#
_symmetry.space_group_name_H-M   'P 1'
#
loop_
_entity.id
_entity.type
_entity.pdbx_description
1 polymer ?
#
loop_
_entity_poly.entity_id
_entity_poly.type
_entity_poly.pdbx_seq_one_letter_code
_entity_poly.pdbx_strand_id
1 'polypeptide(L)'
;MRVLPQHHARYLVFITEKYLGMQLLPADGNPFKYCGYLAHPHQVGDFALSHDGGFAFTYGAEDRSLLQWEVRPRAVELLSLIGGTELEPFYCLLEGGKSGWLFQEVQDLFFYMQILQQENIDLPRRVSDTIQLSEIPELVRTCGFYPSHFEVGGLEWSGRQPIEEGGFQLETMMMDIRYRDFDETGLVRDEVSFVEFVRLFVNHRPAYGYSMERLREAFGTMCQMGEYPKRSRIEKEDFVYLLQSIGEPSPNLHRSLTTLLRVSTYGENNFDFLPPVGAAPQSATLLIAGDLQEIDSSFLVDELLGIDAAPREKPAKQESSESLLGKPH
;
A
#
# COMPACT_ATOMS: atom_id res chain seq x y z
N MET A 1 -3.38 14.40 20.00
CA MET A 1 -4.48 15.08 19.26
C MET A 1 -5.58 15.51 20.24
N ARG A 2 -6.33 16.57 19.92
CA ARG A 2 -7.43 17.10 20.75
C ARG A 2 -8.52 17.71 19.87
N VAL A 3 -9.77 17.52 20.25
CA VAL A 3 -10.91 18.19 19.62
C VAL A 3 -10.90 19.67 19.99
N LEU A 4 -11.17 20.55 19.03
CA LEU A 4 -11.21 21.98 19.26
C LEU A 4 -12.39 22.35 20.18
N PRO A 5 -12.15 23.04 21.32
CA PRO A 5 -13.20 23.45 22.24
C PRO A 5 -14.25 24.34 21.56
N GLN A 6 -15.49 24.35 22.08
CA GLN A 6 -16.58 25.25 21.64
C GLN A 6 -17.02 25.13 20.17
N HIS A 7 -16.51 24.14 19.43
CA HIS A 7 -16.81 23.94 18.02
C HIS A 7 -17.55 22.61 17.73
N HIS A 8 -18.36 22.13 18.67
CA HIS A 8 -19.22 20.94 18.50
C HIS A 8 -18.51 19.71 17.89
N ALA A 9 -17.26 19.45 18.27
CA ALA A 9 -16.45 18.36 17.75
C ALA A 9 -16.29 18.31 16.22
N ARG A 10 -16.30 19.48 15.56
CA ARG A 10 -16.10 19.58 14.10
C ARG A 10 -14.65 19.59 13.68
N TYR A 11 -13.74 20.04 14.54
CA TYR A 11 -12.32 20.16 14.19
C TYR A 11 -11.44 19.40 15.18
N LEU A 12 -10.45 18.71 14.64
CA LEU A 12 -9.41 18.00 15.36
C LEU A 12 -8.10 18.76 15.19
N VAL A 13 -7.46 19.14 16.29
CA VAL A 13 -6.09 19.66 16.28
C VAL A 13 -5.14 18.52 16.63
N PHE A 14 -4.09 18.36 15.84
CA PHE A 14 -3.11 17.29 16.02
C PHE A 14 -1.70 17.82 15.86
N ILE A 15 -0.75 17.07 16.41
CA ILE A 15 0.66 17.27 16.17
C ILE A 15 1.21 15.99 15.55
N THR A 16 2.19 16.14 14.68
CA THR A 16 3.07 15.04 14.25
C THR A 16 4.45 15.26 14.87
N GLU A 17 5.50 14.63 14.35
CA GLU A 17 6.86 14.87 14.83
C GLU A 17 7.23 16.35 14.85
N LYS A 18 6.92 17.08 13.77
CA LYS A 18 7.37 18.47 13.57
C LYS A 18 6.26 19.47 13.32
N TYR A 19 5.07 18.99 12.99
CA TYR A 19 3.99 19.82 12.47
C TYR A 19 2.86 19.95 13.48
N LEU A 20 2.25 21.13 13.52
CA LEU A 20 0.95 21.35 14.13
C LEU A 20 -0.08 21.41 12.99
N GLY A 21 -1.16 20.64 13.12
CA GLY A 21 -2.20 20.55 12.10
C GLY A 21 -3.60 20.63 12.67
N MET A 22 -4.54 20.91 11.78
CA MET A 22 -5.96 20.94 12.05
C MET A 22 -6.70 20.21 10.94
N GLN A 23 -7.70 19.41 11.31
CA GLN A 23 -8.51 18.60 10.41
C GLN A 23 -10.00 18.81 10.68
N LEU A 24 -10.79 18.92 9.61
CA LEU A 24 -12.25 18.89 9.65
C LEU A 24 -12.72 17.44 9.74
N LEU A 25 -13.62 17.18 10.69
CA LEU A 25 -14.21 15.86 10.91
C LEU A 25 -15.48 15.67 10.07
N PRO A 26 -15.82 14.42 9.69
CA PRO A 26 -15.11 13.17 9.98
C PRO A 26 -13.81 13.00 9.19
N ALA A 27 -12.91 12.17 9.69
CA ALA A 27 -11.66 11.81 9.03
C ALA A 27 -11.91 10.79 7.91
N ASP A 28 -12.18 11.28 6.70
CA ASP A 28 -12.53 10.48 5.52
C ASP A 28 -11.37 10.31 4.52
N GLY A 29 -10.17 10.75 4.88
CA GLY A 29 -8.98 10.73 4.03
C GLY A 29 -8.92 11.85 3.00
N ASN A 30 -9.87 12.79 2.97
CA ASN A 30 -9.83 13.91 2.05
C ASN A 30 -8.64 14.85 2.36
N PRO A 31 -7.69 15.05 1.42
CA PRO A 31 -6.49 15.85 1.67
C PRO A 31 -6.76 17.35 1.81
N PHE A 32 -7.95 17.81 1.40
CA PHE A 32 -8.39 19.20 1.55
C PHE A 32 -9.15 19.47 2.86
N LYS A 33 -9.38 18.42 3.67
CA LYS A 33 -9.98 18.56 5.00
C LYS A 33 -8.96 18.73 6.11
N TYR A 34 -7.67 18.86 5.82
CA TYR A 34 -6.68 19.19 6.84
C TYR A 34 -5.65 20.21 6.33
N CYS A 35 -5.03 20.91 7.27
CA CYS A 35 -3.86 21.74 7.02
C CYS A 35 -2.82 21.53 8.12
N GLY A 36 -1.54 21.63 7.78
CA GLY A 36 -0.43 21.48 8.71
C GLY A 36 0.65 22.52 8.47
N TYR A 37 1.25 23.01 9.55
CA TYR A 37 2.34 23.97 9.52
C TYR A 37 3.51 23.44 10.33
N LEU A 38 4.72 23.71 9.85
CA LEU A 38 5.94 23.36 10.56
C LEU A 38 5.94 24.13 11.89
N ALA A 39 5.79 23.40 12.99
CA ALA A 39 5.76 24.01 14.31
C ALA A 39 7.17 24.18 14.85
N HIS A 40 7.95 23.10 14.88
CA HIS A 40 9.32 23.11 15.40
C HIS A 40 10.27 22.44 14.40
N PRO A 41 11.53 22.91 14.26
CA PRO A 41 12.50 22.32 13.32
C PRO A 41 12.93 20.89 13.69
N HIS A 42 12.90 20.58 15.00
CA HIS A 42 13.19 19.25 15.54
C HIS A 42 11.86 18.57 15.87
N GLN A 43 11.59 18.29 17.15
CA GLN A 43 10.38 17.60 17.57
C GLN A 43 9.45 18.51 18.38
N VAL A 44 8.16 18.45 18.10
CA VAL A 44 7.11 19.01 18.96
C VAL A 44 6.96 18.10 20.18
N GLY A 45 7.20 18.61 21.38
CA GLY A 45 7.09 17.82 22.60
C GLY A 45 5.63 17.55 22.98
N ASP A 46 4.81 18.59 23.02
CA ASP A 46 3.35 18.50 23.17
C ASP A 46 2.70 19.82 22.73
N PHE A 47 1.38 19.85 22.74
CA PHE A 47 0.59 21.06 22.55
C PHE A 47 -0.57 21.20 23.55
N ALA A 48 -0.94 22.44 23.82
CA ALA A 48 -2.12 22.79 24.60
C ALA A 48 -3.03 23.73 23.81
N LEU A 49 -4.34 23.58 24.00
CA LEU A 49 -5.34 24.48 23.45
C LEU A 49 -5.79 25.45 24.54
N SER A 50 -6.00 26.70 24.15
CA SER A 50 -6.73 27.69 24.95
C SER A 50 -8.16 27.22 25.23
N HIS A 51 -8.75 27.71 26.34
CA HIS A 51 -10.09 27.33 26.77
C HIS A 51 -11.18 27.67 25.74
N ASP A 52 -10.99 28.76 25.01
CA ASP A 52 -11.87 29.22 23.92
C ASP A 52 -11.53 28.59 22.56
N GLY A 53 -10.42 27.85 22.45
CA GLY A 53 -9.96 27.25 21.20
C GLY A 53 -9.39 28.27 20.20
N GLY A 54 -9.25 29.54 20.57
CA GLY A 54 -8.73 30.59 19.67
C GLY A 54 -7.22 30.50 19.45
N PHE A 55 -6.50 29.89 20.38
CA PHE A 55 -5.06 29.68 20.34
C PHE A 55 -4.65 28.24 20.64
N ALA A 56 -3.57 27.81 19.99
CA ALA A 56 -2.81 26.63 20.33
C ALA A 56 -1.39 27.02 20.76
N PHE A 57 -0.82 26.29 21.71
CA PHE A 57 0.53 26.49 22.19
C PHE A 57 1.32 25.21 21.96
N THR A 58 2.50 25.31 21.36
CA THR A 58 3.41 24.17 21.16
C THR A 58 4.72 24.46 21.87
N TYR A 59 5.38 23.42 22.35
CA TYR A 59 6.77 23.52 22.82
C TYR A 59 7.65 22.53 22.06
N GLY A 60 8.88 22.94 21.77
CA GLY A 60 9.84 22.05 21.13
C GLY A 60 10.64 21.27 22.16
N ALA A 61 10.82 19.97 21.90
CA ALA A 61 11.54 19.09 22.81
C ALA A 61 13.02 19.48 22.96
N GLU A 62 13.64 19.95 21.87
CA GLU A 62 15.09 20.23 21.82
C GLU A 62 15.42 21.72 21.62
N ASP A 63 14.54 22.47 20.97
CA ASP A 63 14.79 23.88 20.61
C ASP A 63 14.50 24.89 21.74
N ARG A 64 13.99 24.40 22.89
CA ARG A 64 13.63 25.19 24.08
C ARG A 64 12.74 26.40 23.75
N SER A 65 11.92 26.29 22.70
CA SER A 65 11.02 27.36 22.27
C SER A 65 9.57 27.02 22.58
N LEU A 66 8.78 28.06 22.85
CA LEU A 66 7.34 28.00 23.01
C LEU A 66 6.72 28.87 21.91
N LEU A 67 5.82 28.31 21.13
CA LEU A 67 5.15 29.01 20.05
C LEU A 67 3.65 29.10 20.33
N GLN A 68 3.07 30.26 20.01
CA GLN A 68 1.65 30.50 20.08
C GLN A 68 1.09 30.63 18.66
N TRP A 69 0.01 29.92 18.40
CA TRP A 69 -0.65 29.81 17.10
C TRP A 69 -2.06 30.34 17.23
N GLU A 70 -2.46 31.24 16.34
CA GLU A 70 -3.88 31.62 16.20
C GLU A 70 -4.61 30.53 15.40
N VAL A 71 -5.66 29.97 15.98
CA VAL A 71 -6.46 28.90 15.35
C VAL A 71 -7.57 29.54 14.53
N ARG A 72 -7.59 29.26 13.23
CA ARG A 72 -8.62 29.78 12.30
C ARG A 72 -9.36 28.63 11.60
N PRO A 73 -10.44 28.10 12.21
CA PRO A 73 -11.16 26.92 11.68
C PRO A 73 -11.68 27.10 10.25
N ARG A 74 -12.13 28.32 9.91
CA ARG A 74 -12.60 28.69 8.58
C ARG A 74 -11.60 28.40 7.45
N ALA A 75 -10.30 28.39 7.75
CA ALA A 75 -9.29 28.09 6.73
C ALA A 75 -9.45 26.67 6.17
N VAL A 76 -9.70 25.68 7.04
CA VAL A 76 -9.87 24.28 6.63
C VAL A 76 -11.22 24.06 5.93
N GLU A 77 -12.27 24.80 6.33
CA GLU A 77 -13.56 24.76 5.62
C GLU A 77 -13.44 25.27 4.19
N LEU A 78 -12.71 26.37 3.98
CA LEU A 78 -12.45 26.93 2.66
C LEU A 78 -11.61 25.97 1.81
N LEU A 79 -10.59 25.32 2.40
CA LEU A 79 -9.82 24.29 1.70
C LEU A 79 -10.72 23.14 1.26
N SER A 80 -11.59 22.63 2.14
CA SER A 80 -12.54 21.56 1.80
C SER A 80 -13.49 21.95 0.68
N LEU A 81 -13.87 23.23 0.57
CA LEU A 81 -14.72 23.72 -0.51
C LEU A 81 -13.95 23.81 -1.84
N ILE A 82 -12.70 24.27 -1.80
CA ILE A 82 -11.83 24.39 -3.00
C ILE A 82 -11.41 23.01 -3.52
N GLY A 83 -11.28 22.02 -2.63
CA GLY A 83 -10.94 20.65 -2.99
C GLY A 83 -11.96 19.96 -3.90
N GLY A 84 -13.16 20.53 -4.04
CA GLY A 84 -14.20 20.02 -4.92
C GLY A 84 -15.06 18.94 -4.28
N THR A 85 -15.73 18.16 -5.14
CA THR A 85 -16.73 17.17 -4.75
C THR A 85 -16.34 15.77 -5.20
N GLU A 86 -16.94 14.75 -4.57
CA GLU A 86 -16.73 13.33 -4.91
C GLU A 86 -15.25 12.89 -4.90
N LEU A 87 -14.66 12.63 -6.07
CA LEU A 87 -13.29 12.16 -6.26
C LEU A 87 -12.30 13.27 -6.57
N GLU A 88 -12.75 14.48 -6.89
CA GLU A 88 -11.90 15.64 -7.19
C GLU A 88 -10.76 15.85 -6.18
N PRO A 89 -11.01 15.81 -4.85
CA PRO A 89 -9.94 16.02 -3.90
C PRO A 89 -8.95 14.85 -3.83
N PHE A 90 -9.35 13.64 -4.23
CA PHE A 90 -8.53 12.43 -4.12
C PHE A 90 -7.59 12.23 -5.31
N TYR A 91 -7.82 12.92 -6.44
CA TYR A 91 -6.95 12.79 -7.61
C TYR A 91 -5.50 13.18 -7.33
N CYS A 92 -5.23 14.09 -6.39
CA CYS A 92 -3.84 14.45 -6.05
C CYS A 92 -3.08 13.32 -5.34
N LEU A 93 -3.78 12.31 -4.83
CA LEU A 93 -3.20 11.14 -4.16
C LEU A 93 -2.92 9.99 -5.13
N LEU A 94 -3.43 10.08 -6.37
CA LEU A 94 -3.19 9.12 -7.42
C LEU A 94 -2.04 9.57 -8.33
N GLU A 95 -1.19 8.62 -8.72
CA GLU A 95 -0.10 8.86 -9.65
C GLU A 95 -0.63 9.31 -11.02
N GLY A 96 -0.30 10.55 -11.40
CA GLY A 96 -0.81 11.18 -12.63
C GLY A 96 -2.23 11.76 -12.53
N GLY A 97 -2.87 11.66 -11.37
CA GLY A 97 -4.20 12.21 -11.10
C GLY A 97 -5.31 11.64 -11.98
N LYS A 98 -6.34 12.46 -12.25
CA LYS A 98 -7.54 12.04 -13.01
C LYS A 98 -7.23 11.50 -14.41
N SER A 99 -6.19 12.03 -15.04
CA SER A 99 -5.74 11.60 -16.38
C SER A 99 -4.53 10.68 -16.33
N GLY A 100 -4.18 10.18 -15.14
CA GLY A 100 -3.10 9.25 -14.93
C GLY A 100 -3.47 7.84 -15.38
N TRP A 101 -2.46 7.06 -15.77
CA TRP A 101 -2.61 5.66 -16.15
C TRP A 101 -3.29 4.84 -15.04
N LEU A 102 -2.88 5.03 -13.78
CA LEU A 102 -3.42 4.25 -12.66
C LEU A 102 -4.93 4.46 -12.48
N PHE A 103 -5.43 5.69 -12.64
CA PHE A 103 -6.86 5.96 -12.52
C PHE A 103 -7.66 5.28 -13.64
N GLN A 104 -7.13 5.32 -14.87
CA GLN A 104 -7.75 4.63 -16.01
C GLN A 104 -7.74 3.11 -15.82
N GLU A 105 -6.62 2.55 -15.35
CA GLU A 105 -6.49 1.12 -15.08
C GLU A 105 -7.47 0.68 -13.98
N VAL A 106 -7.56 1.41 -12.87
CA VAL A 106 -8.53 1.15 -11.79
C VAL A 106 -9.96 1.20 -12.33
N GLN A 107 -10.28 2.16 -13.19
CA GLN A 107 -11.59 2.28 -13.82
C GLN A 107 -11.89 1.07 -14.72
N ASP A 108 -10.97 0.69 -15.59
CA ASP A 108 -11.13 -0.43 -16.52
C ASP A 108 -11.26 -1.77 -15.77
N LEU A 109 -10.46 -1.97 -14.72
CA LEU A 109 -10.55 -3.15 -13.86
C LEU A 109 -11.87 -3.22 -13.09
N PHE A 110 -12.37 -2.09 -12.59
CA PHE A 110 -13.68 -2.04 -11.94
C PHE A 110 -14.80 -2.44 -12.90
N PHE A 111 -14.79 -1.92 -14.14
CA PHE A 111 -15.72 -2.34 -15.19
C PHE A 111 -15.57 -3.82 -15.56
N TYR A 112 -14.33 -4.31 -15.60
CA TYR A 112 -14.07 -5.71 -15.87
C TYR A 112 -14.66 -6.62 -14.78
N MET A 113 -14.57 -6.26 -13.51
CA MET A 113 -15.18 -7.01 -12.41
C MET A 113 -16.71 -7.07 -12.53
N GLN A 114 -17.37 -5.97 -12.93
CA GLN A 114 -18.81 -5.97 -13.19
C GLN A 114 -19.22 -6.93 -14.30
N ILE A 115 -18.36 -7.08 -15.31
CA ILE A 115 -18.56 -8.02 -16.40
C ILE A 115 -18.44 -9.45 -15.90
N LEU A 116 -17.44 -9.76 -15.06
CA LEU A 116 -17.23 -11.10 -14.52
C LEU A 116 -18.39 -11.57 -13.64
N GLN A 117 -19.04 -10.66 -12.91
CA GLN A 117 -20.21 -10.95 -12.07
C GLN A 117 -21.44 -11.38 -12.88
N GLN A 118 -21.45 -11.15 -14.19
CA GLN A 118 -22.58 -11.50 -15.04
C GLN A 118 -22.38 -12.89 -15.63
N GLU A 119 -23.02 -13.88 -15.01
CA GLU A 119 -22.94 -15.28 -15.44
C GLU A 119 -23.58 -15.54 -16.82
N ASN A 120 -24.47 -14.67 -17.29
CA ASN A 120 -25.24 -14.88 -18.52
C ASN A 120 -24.62 -14.18 -19.73
N ILE A 121 -24.05 -14.98 -20.63
CA ILE A 121 -23.42 -14.54 -21.89
C ILE A 121 -24.47 -14.07 -22.93
N ASP A 122 -25.71 -14.56 -22.81
CA ASP A 122 -26.77 -14.36 -23.80
C ASP A 122 -27.58 -13.05 -23.61
N LEU A 123 -27.38 -12.34 -22.50
CA LEU A 123 -28.05 -11.08 -22.22
C LEU A 123 -27.10 -9.89 -22.45
N PRO A 124 -27.62 -8.73 -22.90
CA PRO A 124 -26.81 -7.51 -22.98
C PRO A 124 -26.29 -7.17 -21.58
N ARG A 125 -24.98 -6.94 -21.49
CA ARG A 125 -24.32 -6.67 -20.22
C ARG A 125 -24.89 -5.41 -19.57
N ARG A 126 -25.21 -5.48 -18.28
CA ARG A 126 -25.72 -4.34 -17.50
C ARG A 126 -24.55 -3.66 -16.82
N VAL A 127 -24.24 -2.43 -17.19
CA VAL A 127 -23.26 -1.64 -16.44
C VAL A 127 -23.98 -1.12 -15.19
N SER A 128 -23.62 -1.64 -14.02
CA SER A 128 -24.03 -1.06 -12.73
C SER A 128 -23.06 0.07 -12.36
N ASP A 129 -23.36 0.82 -11.30
CA ASP A 129 -22.40 1.72 -10.66
C ASP A 129 -21.68 1.06 -9.48
N THR A 130 -22.03 -0.21 -9.17
CA THR A 130 -21.57 -0.97 -8.01
C THR A 130 -20.95 -2.32 -8.40
N ILE A 131 -20.13 -2.87 -7.50
CA ILE A 131 -19.66 -4.28 -7.48
C ILE A 131 -19.95 -4.90 -6.10
N GLN A 132 -20.01 -6.23 -6.01
CA GLN A 132 -20.07 -6.93 -4.72
C GLN A 132 -18.82 -6.70 -3.87
N LEU A 133 -19.00 -6.61 -2.56
CA LEU A 133 -17.93 -6.38 -1.60
C LEU A 133 -16.88 -7.51 -1.58
N SER A 134 -17.28 -8.72 -1.95
CA SER A 134 -16.39 -9.89 -2.08
C SER A 134 -15.28 -9.71 -3.13
N GLU A 135 -15.44 -8.81 -4.09
CA GLU A 135 -14.45 -8.58 -5.16
C GLU A 135 -13.32 -7.62 -4.74
N ILE A 136 -13.51 -6.87 -3.65
CA ILE A 136 -12.52 -5.88 -3.17
C ILE A 136 -11.11 -6.50 -3.04
N PRO A 137 -10.91 -7.67 -2.42
CA PRO A 137 -9.57 -8.23 -2.25
C PRO A 137 -8.86 -8.52 -3.57
N GLU A 138 -9.59 -9.00 -4.59
CA GLU A 138 -9.00 -9.31 -5.88
C GLU A 138 -8.73 -8.02 -6.67
N LEU A 139 -9.70 -7.11 -6.73
CA LEU A 139 -9.55 -5.84 -7.42
C LEU A 139 -8.37 -5.00 -6.88
N VAL A 140 -8.23 -4.90 -5.55
CA VAL A 140 -7.13 -4.16 -4.92
C VAL A 140 -5.76 -4.75 -5.31
N ARG A 141 -5.66 -6.07 -5.38
CA ARG A 141 -4.45 -6.79 -5.80
C ARG A 141 -4.14 -6.59 -7.28
N THR A 142 -5.16 -6.63 -8.14
CA THR A 142 -4.98 -6.37 -9.58
C THR A 142 -4.51 -4.94 -9.82
N CYS A 143 -4.96 -3.98 -9.00
CA CYS A 143 -4.48 -2.60 -9.00
C CYS A 143 -3.06 -2.43 -8.41
N GLY A 144 -2.40 -3.51 -8.01
CA GLY A 144 -1.01 -3.52 -7.53
C GLY A 144 -0.84 -3.19 -6.05
N PHE A 145 -1.89 -3.24 -5.24
CA PHE A 145 -1.81 -3.14 -3.79
C PHE A 145 -2.12 -4.49 -3.14
N TYR A 146 -1.22 -4.99 -2.28
CA TYR A 146 -1.31 -6.32 -1.67
C TYR A 146 -1.48 -6.21 -0.15
N PRO A 147 -2.67 -5.82 0.34
CA PRO A 147 -2.97 -5.82 1.77
C PRO A 147 -3.03 -7.25 2.33
N SER A 148 -2.65 -7.40 3.59
CA SER A 148 -2.75 -8.66 4.34
C SER A 148 -4.22 -9.03 4.60
N HIS A 149 -4.52 -10.32 4.55
CA HIS A 149 -5.77 -10.90 5.06
C HIS A 149 -5.71 -11.14 6.58
N PHE A 150 -4.52 -11.40 7.15
CA PHE A 150 -4.42 -12.13 8.42
C PHE A 150 -4.37 -11.29 9.72
N GLU A 151 -4.97 -11.89 10.75
CA GLU A 151 -5.00 -11.60 12.18
C GLU A 151 -3.67 -11.95 12.88
N VAL A 152 -2.95 -10.99 13.46
CA VAL A 152 -2.03 -11.34 14.56
C VAL A 152 -2.58 -10.79 15.86
N GLY A 153 -3.57 -11.51 16.39
CA GLY A 153 -4.29 -11.17 17.61
C GLY A 153 -4.65 -12.39 18.46
N GLY A 154 -3.70 -13.29 18.76
CA GLY A 154 -3.89 -14.22 19.87
C GLY A 154 -3.24 -15.59 19.75
N LEU A 155 -1.91 -15.67 19.86
CA LEU A 155 -1.26 -16.77 20.56
C LEU A 155 0.11 -16.30 21.07
N GLU A 156 0.28 -16.45 22.36
CA GLU A 156 1.44 -16.11 23.18
C GLU A 156 2.78 -16.45 22.51
N TRP A 157 3.49 -15.45 21.97
CA TRP A 157 4.89 -15.62 21.59
C TRP A 157 5.80 -14.77 22.49
N SER A 158 6.34 -15.44 23.51
CA SER A 158 7.55 -15.12 24.27
C SER A 158 8.00 -13.65 24.35
N GLY A 159 7.42 -12.89 25.28
CA GLY A 159 8.11 -11.79 25.97
C GLY A 159 8.62 -10.59 25.14
N ARG A 160 8.22 -10.46 23.87
CA ARG A 160 8.49 -9.27 23.05
C ARG A 160 7.24 -8.37 23.06
N GLN A 161 7.44 -7.05 23.09
CA GLN A 161 6.32 -6.10 23.02
C GLN A 161 5.42 -6.42 21.81
N PRO A 162 4.09 -6.30 21.94
CA PRO A 162 3.19 -6.45 20.80
C PRO A 162 3.64 -5.49 19.69
N ILE A 163 3.77 -6.00 18.48
CA ILE A 163 3.83 -5.13 17.30
C ILE A 163 2.40 -4.62 17.15
N GLU A 164 2.15 -3.35 17.49
CA GLU A 164 0.82 -2.73 17.52
C GLU A 164 0.16 -2.60 16.11
N GLU A 165 0.84 -3.05 15.04
CA GLU A 165 0.48 -2.80 13.64
C GLU A 165 0.22 -4.06 12.79
N GLY A 166 -0.13 -5.19 13.42
CA GLY A 166 -0.55 -6.41 12.72
C GLY A 166 -2.04 -6.39 12.37
N GLY A 167 -2.49 -5.41 11.59
CA GLY A 167 -3.91 -5.15 11.32
C GLY A 167 -4.48 -5.98 10.15
N PHE A 168 -5.73 -6.40 10.31
CA PHE A 168 -6.60 -6.98 9.29
C PHE A 168 -6.92 -5.96 8.18
N GLN A 169 -5.98 -5.65 7.28
CA GLN A 169 -6.16 -4.53 6.35
C GLN A 169 -7.33 -4.78 5.39
N LEU A 170 -7.43 -5.97 4.80
CA LEU A 170 -8.55 -6.31 3.91
C LEU A 170 -9.89 -6.35 4.62
N GLU A 171 -9.95 -6.95 5.81
CA GLU A 171 -11.19 -6.99 6.58
C GLU A 171 -11.60 -5.58 7.00
N THR A 172 -10.67 -4.75 7.46
CA THR A 172 -10.93 -3.34 7.79
C THR A 172 -11.51 -2.59 6.60
N MET A 173 -10.92 -2.77 5.41
CA MET A 173 -11.42 -2.16 4.17
C MET A 173 -12.86 -2.59 3.87
N MET A 174 -13.17 -3.88 4.00
CA MET A 174 -14.51 -4.40 3.75
C MET A 174 -15.51 -3.96 4.83
N MET A 175 -15.09 -3.91 6.10
CA MET A 175 -15.94 -3.50 7.22
C MET A 175 -16.27 -2.01 7.16
N ASP A 176 -15.33 -1.16 6.72
CA ASP A 176 -15.60 0.28 6.51
C ASP A 176 -16.75 0.50 5.54
N ILE A 177 -16.80 -0.25 4.43
CA ILE A 177 -17.92 -0.17 3.48
C ILE A 177 -19.17 -0.82 4.03
N ARG A 178 -19.06 -2.02 4.64
CA ARG A 178 -20.21 -2.79 5.13
C ARG A 178 -21.04 -2.03 6.16
N TYR A 179 -20.37 -1.31 7.06
CA TYR A 179 -20.99 -0.62 8.18
C TYR A 179 -21.09 0.90 8.02
N ARG A 180 -20.69 1.45 6.87
CA ARG A 180 -20.65 2.91 6.63
C ARG A 180 -21.93 3.63 7.02
N ASP A 181 -23.07 3.09 6.58
CA ASP A 181 -24.39 3.70 6.76
C ASP A 181 -25.19 3.02 7.89
N PHE A 182 -24.56 2.14 8.68
CA PHE A 182 -25.25 1.29 9.64
C PHE A 182 -25.86 2.09 10.80
N ASP A 183 -25.16 3.12 11.29
CA ASP A 183 -25.65 3.96 12.38
C ASP A 183 -26.93 4.73 12.01
N GLU A 184 -27.08 5.08 10.72
CA GLU A 184 -28.23 5.84 10.23
C GLU A 184 -29.37 4.95 9.72
N THR A 185 -29.03 3.85 9.03
CA THR A 185 -29.99 2.99 8.33
C THR A 185 -30.32 1.69 9.06
N GLY A 186 -29.45 1.23 9.97
CA GLY A 186 -29.52 -0.09 10.59
C GLY A 186 -29.27 -1.26 9.63
N LEU A 187 -28.87 -0.99 8.39
CA LEU A 187 -28.66 -1.98 7.35
C LEU A 187 -27.17 -2.08 7.00
N VAL A 188 -26.73 -3.32 6.77
CA VAL A 188 -25.39 -3.59 6.25
C VAL A 188 -25.41 -3.58 4.72
N ARG A 189 -24.31 -3.10 4.13
CA ARG A 189 -24.12 -3.07 2.68
C ARG A 189 -23.22 -4.21 2.23
N ASP A 190 -23.53 -4.77 1.07
CA ASP A 190 -22.71 -5.79 0.40
C ASP A 190 -22.27 -5.35 -1.01
N GLU A 191 -22.50 -4.08 -1.34
CA GLU A 191 -22.15 -3.47 -2.61
C GLU A 191 -21.36 -2.18 -2.39
N VAL A 192 -20.35 -1.98 -3.24
CA VAL A 192 -19.44 -0.82 -3.23
C VAL A 192 -19.47 -0.13 -4.58
N SER A 193 -19.66 1.20 -4.56
CA SER A 193 -19.60 2.01 -5.78
C SER A 193 -18.16 2.32 -6.20
N PHE A 194 -17.96 2.74 -7.46
CA PHE A 194 -16.63 3.14 -7.94
C PHE A 194 -15.99 4.26 -7.10
N VAL A 195 -16.78 5.27 -6.72
CA VAL A 195 -16.31 6.40 -5.91
C VAL A 195 -15.85 5.93 -4.53
N GLU A 196 -16.62 5.04 -3.90
CA GLU A 196 -16.29 4.47 -2.61
C GLU A 196 -15.04 3.59 -2.69
N PHE A 197 -14.92 2.80 -3.76
CA PHE A 197 -13.75 1.97 -4.02
C PHE A 197 -12.47 2.81 -4.15
N VAL A 198 -12.48 3.85 -4.97
CA VAL A 198 -11.28 4.70 -5.17
C VAL A 198 -10.87 5.38 -3.86
N ARG A 199 -11.83 5.86 -3.06
CA ARG A 199 -11.55 6.43 -1.73
C ARG A 199 -10.92 5.40 -0.80
N LEU A 200 -11.51 4.20 -0.73
CA LEU A 200 -11.01 3.10 0.08
C LEU A 200 -9.60 2.69 -0.36
N PHE A 201 -9.39 2.54 -1.67
CA PHE A 201 -8.10 2.17 -2.27
C PHE A 201 -7.02 3.19 -1.93
N VAL A 202 -7.28 4.48 -2.14
CA VAL A 202 -6.31 5.55 -1.87
C VAL A 202 -5.98 5.67 -0.38
N ASN A 203 -6.98 5.53 0.50
CA ASN A 203 -6.79 5.69 1.94
C ASN A 203 -5.96 4.55 2.56
N HIS A 204 -6.06 3.34 2.02
CA HIS A 204 -5.33 2.18 2.53
C HIS A 204 -4.04 1.87 1.76
N ARG A 205 -3.91 2.35 0.51
CA ARG A 205 -2.69 2.16 -0.27
C ARG A 205 -1.52 2.89 0.40
N PRO A 206 -0.40 2.20 0.70
CA PRO A 206 0.75 2.86 1.29
C PRO A 206 1.34 3.88 0.31
N ALA A 207 1.76 5.03 0.83
CA ALA A 207 2.37 6.09 0.03
C ALA A 207 3.68 5.63 -0.65
N TYR A 208 4.39 4.68 -0.01
CA TYR A 208 5.60 4.06 -0.53
C TYR A 208 5.46 2.54 -0.46
N GLY A 209 5.81 1.86 -1.55
CA GLY A 209 5.88 0.39 -1.57
C GLY A 209 7.03 -0.15 -0.72
N TYR A 210 7.18 -1.48 -0.72
CA TYR A 210 8.31 -2.12 -0.06
C TYR A 210 9.63 -1.76 -0.75
N SER A 211 10.59 -1.23 0.02
CA SER A 211 11.94 -0.99 -0.49
C SER A 211 12.73 -2.29 -0.50
N MET A 212 13.72 -2.37 -1.41
CA MET A 212 14.63 -3.51 -1.47
C MET A 212 15.43 -3.69 -0.17
N GLU A 213 15.76 -2.59 0.49
CA GLU A 213 16.43 -2.63 1.79
C GLU A 213 15.57 -3.33 2.84
N ARG A 214 14.28 -2.97 2.95
CA ARG A 214 13.33 -3.63 3.86
C ARG A 214 13.14 -5.10 3.53
N LEU A 215 13.08 -5.46 2.25
CA LEU A 215 12.98 -6.86 1.83
C LEU A 215 14.24 -7.66 2.21
N ARG A 216 15.43 -7.09 2.06
CA ARG A 216 16.68 -7.72 2.48
C ARG A 216 16.78 -7.86 4.00
N GLU A 217 16.33 -6.86 4.76
CA GLU A 217 16.26 -6.93 6.23
C GLU A 217 15.27 -8.00 6.71
N ALA A 218 14.08 -8.07 6.07
CA ALA A 218 13.09 -9.11 6.36
C ALA A 218 13.64 -10.50 6.06
N PHE A 219 14.30 -10.67 4.91
CA PHE A 219 14.98 -11.93 4.57
C PHE A 219 16.09 -12.28 5.57
N GLY A 220 16.91 -11.31 5.96
CA GLY A 220 17.93 -11.50 6.99
C GLY A 220 17.33 -11.93 8.34
N THR A 221 16.14 -11.43 8.67
CA THR A 221 15.39 -11.87 9.86
C THR A 221 14.90 -13.31 9.71
N MET A 222 14.43 -13.71 8.52
CA MET A 222 14.06 -15.11 8.24
C MET A 222 15.26 -16.06 8.38
N CYS A 223 16.44 -15.68 7.88
CA CYS A 223 17.66 -16.48 8.04
C CYS A 223 18.03 -16.70 9.52
N GLN A 224 17.74 -15.73 10.40
CA GLN A 224 17.95 -15.87 11.85
C GLN A 224 16.91 -16.76 12.55
N MET A 225 15.79 -17.07 11.89
CA MET A 225 14.74 -17.95 12.40
C MET A 225 14.89 -19.41 11.95
N GLY A 226 15.73 -19.67 10.93
CA GLY A 226 16.02 -21.02 10.45
C GLY A 226 16.85 -21.84 11.43
N GLU A 227 17.04 -23.13 11.12
CA GLU A 227 17.73 -24.08 12.02
C GLU A 227 19.20 -23.67 12.31
N TYR A 228 19.82 -22.95 11.36
CA TYR A 228 21.21 -22.45 11.46
C TYR A 228 21.29 -20.90 11.40
N PRO A 229 20.93 -20.19 12.49
CA PRO A 229 20.63 -18.75 12.51
C PRO A 229 21.82 -17.79 12.30
N LYS A 230 23.02 -18.32 12.02
CA LYS A 230 24.26 -17.52 11.81
C LYS A 230 24.67 -17.39 10.34
N ARG A 231 23.91 -17.97 9.41
CA ARG A 231 24.17 -17.85 7.97
C ARG A 231 23.32 -16.72 7.38
N SER A 232 23.86 -15.97 6.41
CA SER A 232 23.09 -15.00 5.59
C SER A 232 22.26 -15.70 4.50
N ARG A 233 21.87 -16.95 4.77
CA ARG A 233 21.42 -17.95 3.81
C ARG A 233 20.43 -18.87 4.53
N ILE A 234 19.46 -19.39 3.80
CA ILE A 234 18.42 -20.27 4.33
C ILE A 234 18.26 -21.52 3.46
N GLU A 235 18.03 -22.67 4.11
CA GLU A 235 17.73 -23.92 3.42
C GLU A 235 16.33 -23.85 2.78
N LYS A 236 16.12 -24.60 1.70
CA LYS A 236 14.86 -24.59 0.93
C LYS A 236 13.69 -24.99 1.80
N GLU A 237 13.85 -26.05 2.59
CA GLU A 237 12.82 -26.62 3.46
C GLU A 237 12.42 -25.61 4.54
N ASP A 238 13.40 -24.96 5.16
CA ASP A 238 13.18 -23.88 6.12
C ASP A 238 12.50 -22.68 5.47
N PHE A 239 12.94 -22.25 4.28
CA PHE A 239 12.33 -21.12 3.57
C PHE A 239 10.85 -21.36 3.25
N VAL A 240 10.53 -22.55 2.73
CA VAL A 240 9.13 -22.95 2.45
C VAL A 240 8.34 -23.04 3.75
N TYR A 241 8.91 -23.66 4.80
CA TYR A 241 8.27 -23.78 6.10
C TYR A 241 7.93 -22.41 6.71
N LEU A 242 8.88 -21.46 6.70
CA LEU A 242 8.66 -20.11 7.23
C LEU A 242 7.56 -19.38 6.45
N LEU A 243 7.53 -19.47 5.12
CA LEU A 243 6.48 -18.84 4.30
C LEU A 243 5.10 -19.48 4.46
N GLN A 244 5.04 -20.76 4.85
CA GLN A 244 3.77 -21.46 5.08
C GLN A 244 3.27 -21.33 6.52
N SER A 245 4.17 -21.12 7.48
CA SER A 245 3.87 -21.25 8.91
C SER A 245 4.03 -19.95 9.71
N ILE A 246 4.81 -18.98 9.21
CA ILE A 246 5.04 -17.70 9.87
C ILE A 246 4.36 -16.57 9.09
N GLY A 247 3.52 -15.80 9.78
CA GLY A 247 2.74 -14.72 9.18
C GLY A 247 1.45 -15.23 8.55
N GLU A 248 1.07 -14.67 7.40
CA GLU A 248 -0.11 -15.10 6.67
C GLU A 248 0.21 -16.33 5.81
N PRO A 249 -0.40 -17.49 6.09
CA PRO A 249 -0.10 -18.71 5.34
C PRO A 249 -0.53 -18.52 3.88
N SER A 250 0.39 -18.79 2.95
CA SER A 250 0.10 -18.73 1.52
C SER A 250 -0.33 -20.12 1.00
N PRO A 251 -1.64 -20.40 0.86
CA PRO A 251 -2.11 -21.72 0.40
C PRO A 251 -1.68 -22.03 -1.04
N ASN A 252 -1.38 -20.99 -1.83
CA ASN A 252 -0.97 -21.09 -3.22
C ASN A 252 0.54 -20.81 -3.40
N LEU A 253 1.36 -21.02 -2.36
CA LEU A 253 2.79 -20.71 -2.40
C LEU A 253 3.50 -21.37 -3.58
N HIS A 254 3.25 -22.68 -3.80
CA HIS A 254 3.84 -23.41 -4.92
C HIS A 254 3.53 -22.75 -6.27
N ARG A 255 2.25 -22.45 -6.54
CA ARG A 255 1.80 -21.79 -7.78
C ARG A 255 2.39 -20.38 -7.94
N SER A 256 2.52 -19.65 -6.84
CA SER A 256 3.08 -18.31 -6.83
C SER A 256 4.55 -18.34 -7.21
N LEU A 257 5.33 -19.23 -6.59
CA LEU A 257 6.77 -19.37 -6.88
C LEU A 257 7.03 -19.91 -8.29
N THR A 258 6.25 -20.89 -8.77
CA THR A 258 6.41 -21.39 -10.15
C THR A 258 6.08 -20.34 -11.19
N THR A 259 5.08 -19.48 -10.92
CA THR A 259 4.73 -18.35 -11.79
C THR A 259 5.82 -17.28 -11.79
N LEU A 260 6.34 -16.90 -10.61
CA LEU A 260 7.42 -15.92 -10.47
C LEU A 260 8.70 -16.36 -11.18
N LEU A 261 9.12 -17.60 -10.93
CA LEU A 261 10.33 -18.18 -11.52
C LEU A 261 10.13 -18.68 -12.95
N ARG A 262 8.89 -18.64 -13.47
CA ARG A 262 8.51 -19.12 -14.80
C ARG A 262 8.89 -20.59 -15.04
N VAL A 263 8.73 -21.42 -14.01
CA VAL A 263 9.04 -22.86 -14.05
C VAL A 263 7.76 -23.68 -14.11
N SER A 264 7.73 -24.72 -14.95
CA SER A 264 6.65 -25.71 -14.97
C SER A 264 7.06 -26.96 -14.22
N THR A 265 6.39 -27.28 -13.10
CA THR A 265 6.60 -28.52 -12.35
C THR A 265 5.43 -29.48 -12.47
N TYR A 266 5.72 -30.77 -12.41
CA TYR A 266 4.72 -31.84 -12.34
C TYR A 266 4.55 -32.25 -10.87
N GLY A 267 3.42 -31.88 -10.26
CA GLY A 267 3.07 -32.22 -8.88
C GLY A 267 2.68 -31.01 -8.03
N GLU A 268 1.65 -31.14 -7.19
CA GLU A 268 1.31 -30.14 -6.19
C GLU A 268 2.33 -30.19 -5.04
N ASN A 269 2.77 -29.02 -4.56
CA ASN A 269 3.73 -28.87 -3.46
C ASN A 269 5.14 -29.43 -3.70
N ASN A 270 5.56 -29.62 -4.96
CA ASN A 270 6.95 -29.96 -5.26
C ASN A 270 7.81 -28.70 -5.51
N PHE A 271 8.66 -28.35 -4.55
CA PHE A 271 9.56 -27.18 -4.62
C PHE A 271 10.95 -27.51 -5.20
N ASP A 272 11.15 -28.63 -5.90
CA ASP A 272 12.44 -29.05 -6.48
C ASP A 272 13.06 -28.07 -7.50
N PHE A 273 12.28 -27.10 -7.97
CA PHE A 273 12.78 -26.00 -8.80
C PHE A 273 13.58 -24.95 -8.02
N LEU A 274 13.41 -24.88 -6.70
CA LEU A 274 14.27 -24.06 -5.84
C LEU A 274 15.66 -24.71 -5.74
N PRO A 275 16.75 -23.92 -5.65
CA PRO A 275 18.10 -24.45 -5.60
C PRO A 275 18.20 -25.53 -4.50
N PRO A 276 18.51 -26.78 -4.86
CA PRO A 276 18.59 -27.87 -3.88
C PRO A 276 19.87 -27.72 -3.08
N VAL A 277 19.90 -28.39 -1.92
CA VAL A 277 21.16 -28.68 -1.23
C VAL A 277 22.00 -29.56 -2.15
N GLY A 278 22.96 -28.96 -2.85
CA GLY A 278 24.04 -29.67 -3.55
C GLY A 278 23.84 -30.02 -5.04
N ALA A 279 23.04 -29.30 -5.83
CA ALA A 279 23.06 -29.46 -7.30
C ALA A 279 23.57 -28.21 -8.04
N ALA A 280 24.47 -28.43 -9.00
CA ALA A 280 25.03 -27.41 -9.89
C ALA A 280 23.95 -26.85 -10.86
N PRO A 281 24.09 -25.57 -11.29
CA PRO A 281 23.09 -24.91 -12.12
C PRO A 281 22.97 -25.56 -13.51
N GLN A 282 21.75 -25.92 -13.92
CA GLN A 282 21.45 -26.44 -15.26
C GLN A 282 20.77 -25.41 -16.19
N SER A 283 20.72 -24.12 -15.82
CA SER A 283 20.21 -23.07 -16.71
C SER A 283 21.19 -21.93 -16.89
N ALA A 284 21.37 -21.52 -18.15
CA ALA A 284 22.48 -20.73 -18.66
C ALA A 284 22.48 -19.23 -18.30
N THR A 285 21.70 -18.80 -17.31
CA THR A 285 21.73 -17.40 -16.82
C THR A 285 22.65 -17.23 -15.61
N LEU A 286 23.10 -18.33 -15.02
CA LEU A 286 23.95 -18.36 -13.82
C LEU A 286 25.40 -18.67 -14.19
N LEU A 287 26.09 -17.69 -14.79
CA LEU A 287 27.54 -17.75 -15.04
C LEU A 287 28.34 -16.64 -14.35
N ILE A 288 27.76 -15.92 -13.39
CA ILE A 288 28.50 -14.93 -12.61
C ILE A 288 28.20 -15.13 -11.12
N ALA A 289 29.25 -15.49 -10.40
CA ALA A 289 29.37 -15.74 -8.96
C ALA A 289 29.01 -17.17 -8.49
N GLY A 290 29.94 -17.72 -7.70
CA GLY A 290 30.04 -19.14 -7.36
C GLY A 290 29.09 -19.64 -6.28
N ASP A 291 28.99 -20.97 -6.23
CA ASP A 291 28.36 -21.81 -5.20
C ASP A 291 27.02 -21.31 -4.64
N LEU A 292 25.93 -21.54 -5.39
CA LEU A 292 24.57 -21.49 -4.86
C LEU A 292 24.24 -22.81 -4.16
N GLN A 293 24.55 -22.89 -2.86
CA GLN A 293 24.14 -24.00 -1.99
C GLN A 293 22.99 -23.65 -1.03
N GLU A 294 22.53 -22.39 -1.01
CA GLU A 294 21.45 -21.92 -0.13
C GLU A 294 20.81 -20.67 -0.75
N ILE A 295 19.54 -20.39 -0.46
CA ILE A 295 18.87 -19.16 -0.92
C ILE A 295 19.52 -17.97 -0.22
N ASP A 296 20.09 -17.05 -0.98
CA ASP A 296 20.62 -15.79 -0.48
C ASP A 296 19.79 -14.58 -0.96
N SER A 297 20.13 -13.41 -0.42
CA SER A 297 19.45 -12.16 -0.78
C SER A 297 19.56 -11.80 -2.26
N SER A 298 20.59 -12.29 -2.97
CA SER A 298 20.75 -12.07 -4.42
C SER A 298 19.74 -12.91 -5.21
N PHE A 299 19.58 -14.20 -4.89
CA PHE A 299 18.56 -15.04 -5.53
C PHE A 299 17.15 -14.45 -5.36
N LEU A 300 16.81 -13.95 -4.17
CA LEU A 300 15.53 -13.31 -3.90
C LEU A 300 15.28 -12.09 -4.82
N VAL A 301 16.31 -11.26 -5.02
CA VAL A 301 16.17 -9.98 -5.76
C VAL A 301 16.24 -10.20 -7.28
N ASP A 302 17.21 -10.98 -7.73
CA ASP A 302 17.55 -11.11 -9.14
C ASP A 302 16.69 -12.16 -9.83
N GLU A 303 16.42 -13.27 -9.16
CA GLU A 303 15.80 -14.45 -9.77
C GLU A 303 14.32 -14.59 -9.38
N LEU A 304 13.98 -14.35 -8.10
CA LEU A 304 12.59 -14.47 -7.64
C LEU A 304 11.75 -13.23 -7.94
N LEU A 305 12.27 -12.03 -7.68
CA LEU A 305 11.54 -10.78 -7.91
C LEU A 305 11.83 -10.17 -9.30
N GLY A 306 12.97 -10.49 -9.92
CA GLY A 306 13.30 -10.10 -11.29
C GLY A 306 13.48 -8.59 -11.50
N ILE A 307 13.90 -7.84 -10.47
CA ILE A 307 13.87 -6.37 -10.48
C ILE A 307 15.16 -5.73 -11.04
N ASP A 308 16.31 -6.43 -11.02
CA ASP A 308 17.60 -5.90 -11.50
C ASP A 308 18.00 -6.34 -12.93
N ALA A 309 17.07 -6.94 -13.69
CA ALA A 309 17.31 -7.28 -15.10
C ALA A 309 17.22 -6.04 -16.03
N ALA A 310 18.23 -5.16 -15.94
CA ALA A 310 18.59 -4.08 -16.87
C ALA A 310 17.54 -2.95 -17.12
N PRO A 311 17.99 -1.70 -17.36
CA PRO A 311 17.08 -0.62 -17.76
C PRO A 311 16.44 -0.96 -19.11
N ARG A 312 15.10 -0.93 -19.16
CA ARG A 312 14.33 -1.01 -20.41
C ARG A 312 14.85 0.08 -21.37
N GLU A 313 15.62 -0.32 -22.38
CA GLU A 313 15.98 0.57 -23.48
C GLU A 313 14.70 1.15 -24.07
N LYS A 314 14.58 2.48 -24.07
CA LYS A 314 13.53 3.17 -24.81
C LYS A 314 13.65 2.73 -26.27
N PRO A 315 12.57 2.36 -26.96
CA PRO A 315 12.65 2.06 -28.39
C PRO A 315 13.22 3.28 -29.10
N ALA A 316 14.35 3.08 -29.78
CA ALA A 316 15.02 4.11 -30.55
C ALA A 316 14.06 4.68 -31.58
N LYS A 317 13.84 6.00 -31.54
CA LYS A 317 13.26 6.72 -32.68
C LYS A 317 14.19 6.47 -33.86
N GLN A 318 13.70 5.74 -34.87
CA GLN A 318 14.29 5.79 -36.21
C GLN A 318 14.09 7.21 -36.74
N GLU A 319 15.09 8.06 -36.54
CA GLU A 319 15.28 9.25 -37.35
C GLU A 319 15.65 8.78 -38.76
N SER A 320 14.67 8.76 -39.66
CA SER A 320 14.93 8.72 -41.10
C SER A 320 15.46 10.09 -41.52
N SER A 321 16.78 10.18 -41.66
CA SER A 321 17.46 11.29 -42.29
C SER A 321 17.27 11.25 -43.82
N GLU A 322 16.26 11.97 -44.32
CA GLU A 322 16.34 12.58 -45.65
C GLU A 322 16.59 14.08 -45.46
N SER A 323 17.87 14.45 -45.45
CA SER A 323 18.25 15.81 -45.80
C SER A 323 18.31 15.87 -47.32
N LEU A 324 17.74 16.93 -47.92
CA LEU A 324 18.40 17.76 -48.92
C LEU A 324 17.46 18.90 -49.37
N LEU A 325 17.94 20.12 -49.10
CA LEU A 325 17.82 21.33 -49.93
C LEU A 325 16.48 22.08 -50.01
N GLY A 326 16.50 23.31 -49.48
CA GLY A 326 15.76 24.43 -50.08
C GLY A 326 15.11 25.42 -49.11
N LYS A 327 15.90 26.34 -48.53
CA LYS A 327 15.45 27.74 -48.38
C LYS A 327 15.86 28.49 -49.67
N PRO A 328 15.28 29.66 -50.06
CA PRO A 328 14.46 30.57 -49.25
C PRO A 328 13.22 31.17 -49.96
N HIS A 329 12.25 31.67 -49.18
CA HIS A 329 11.90 33.10 -49.13
C HIS A 329 11.05 33.39 -47.90
#